data_AF-A0A2H3BSC5-F1
#
_entry.id   AF-A0A2H3BSC5-F1
#
_cell.length_a   1.000
_cell.length_b   1.000
_cell.length_c   1.000
_cell.angle_alpha   90.00
_cell.angle_beta   90.00
_cell.angle_gamma   90.00
#
_symmetry.space_group_name_H-M   'P 1'
#
loop_
_entity.id
_entity.type
_entity.pdbx_description
1 polymer ?
#
loop_
_entity_poly.entity_id
_entity_poly.type
_entity_poly.pdbx_seq_one_letter_code
_entity_poly.pdbx_strand_id
1 'polypeptide(L)'
;MFSNSNKTPSPEDLPDQYSLSPPSDLFTSTAPYILTVSLIDKPGFSPSLVVDCSHEPSLNLLKRYLENWSNTSLTDVESDLIPGKMDSLVVKASGSLLQRGGKVNATVILAFIEGVLGYKMVSTTGSFWMYRRTTLFT
;
A
#
# COMPACT_ATOMS: atom_id res chain seq x y z
N MET A 1 46.60 -24.79 20.77
CA MET A 1 45.81 -23.77 21.51
C MET A 1 45.43 -22.71 20.50
N PHE A 2 44.17 -22.68 20.04
CA PHE A 2 43.69 -21.61 19.17
C PHE A 2 42.96 -20.59 20.05
N SER A 3 43.49 -19.38 20.11
CA SER A 3 42.91 -18.27 20.87
C SER A 3 41.62 -17.80 20.21
N ASN A 4 40.49 -18.00 20.89
CA ASN A 4 39.23 -17.31 20.57
C ASN A 4 39.41 -15.82 20.89
N SER A 5 39.59 -15.01 19.85
CA SER A 5 39.47 -13.56 19.97
C SER A 5 37.98 -13.20 19.83
N ASN A 6 37.33 -12.95 20.97
CA ASN A 6 36.02 -12.31 21.00
C ASN A 6 36.20 -10.86 20.51
N LYS A 7 36.08 -10.64 19.20
CA LYS A 7 35.99 -9.30 18.60
C LYS A 7 34.63 -8.74 18.99
N THR A 8 34.59 -7.80 19.93
CA THR A 8 33.41 -6.97 20.20
C THR A 8 33.03 -6.26 18.90
N PRO A 9 31.81 -6.43 18.37
CA PRO A 9 31.43 -5.83 17.10
C PRO A 9 31.44 -4.30 17.22
N SER A 10 32.19 -3.67 16.33
CA SER A 10 32.19 -2.22 16.12
C SER A 10 30.82 -1.80 15.56
N PRO A 11 30.25 -0.65 15.96
CA PRO A 11 28.95 -0.16 15.48
C PRO A 11 28.86 0.12 13.96
N GLU A 12 29.94 -0.11 13.20
CA GLU A 12 30.02 0.12 11.75
C GLU A 12 30.10 -1.17 10.90
N ASP A 13 30.21 -2.36 11.50
CA ASP A 13 30.29 -3.61 10.72
C ASP A 13 28.88 -4.05 10.28
N LEU A 14 28.60 -4.05 8.97
CA LEU A 14 27.36 -4.59 8.40
C LEU A 14 27.22 -6.09 8.71
N PRO A 15 25.99 -6.61 8.89
CA PRO A 15 25.77 -8.04 9.16
C PRO A 15 26.21 -8.92 7.97
N ASP A 16 26.69 -10.12 8.28
CA ASP A 16 27.06 -11.12 7.28
C ASP A 16 25.83 -11.55 6.46
N GLN A 17 25.98 -11.73 5.15
CA GLN A 17 24.88 -12.07 4.24
C GLN A 17 24.19 -13.38 4.62
N TYR A 18 24.94 -14.34 5.18
CA TYR A 18 24.42 -15.64 5.61
C TYR A 18 23.69 -15.57 6.96
N SER A 19 23.79 -14.44 7.67
CA SER A 19 23.08 -14.16 8.91
C SER A 19 21.74 -13.43 8.70
N LEU A 20 21.46 -12.99 7.47
CA LEU A 20 20.23 -12.28 7.13
C LEU A 20 19.05 -13.25 7.09
N SER A 21 17.94 -12.86 7.71
CA SER A 21 16.67 -13.57 7.57
C SER A 21 16.19 -13.55 6.11
N PRO A 22 15.40 -14.54 5.68
CA PRO A 22 14.74 -14.52 4.39
C PRO A 22 13.95 -13.21 4.17
N PRO A 23 13.81 -12.73 2.93
CA PRO A 23 13.07 -11.49 2.64
C PRO A 23 11.64 -11.47 3.19
N SER A 24 10.95 -12.62 3.22
CA SER A 24 9.61 -12.76 3.81
C SER A 24 9.57 -12.41 5.30
N ASP A 25 10.57 -12.89 6.04
CA ASP A 25 10.64 -12.74 7.49
C ASP A 25 11.06 -11.31 7.85
N LEU A 26 12.00 -10.75 7.09
CA LEU A 26 12.42 -9.35 7.23
C LEU A 26 11.24 -8.39 6.94
N PHE A 27 10.48 -8.68 5.87
CA PHE A 27 9.30 -7.89 5.52
C PHE A 27 8.24 -7.95 6.63
N THR A 28 7.91 -9.17 7.10
CA THR A 28 6.87 -9.37 8.14
C THR A 28 7.27 -8.75 9.48
N SER A 29 8.55 -8.81 9.85
CA SER A 29 9.04 -8.34 11.15
C SER A 29 9.33 -6.85 11.21
N THR A 30 9.68 -6.23 10.06
CA THR A 30 10.30 -4.91 10.06
C THR A 30 9.57 -3.90 9.18
N ALA A 31 8.93 -4.33 8.09
CA ALA A 31 8.34 -3.40 7.14
C ALA A 31 7.00 -2.85 7.67
N PRO A 32 6.80 -1.51 7.69
CA PRO A 32 5.48 -0.97 7.90
C PRO A 32 4.58 -1.29 6.70
N TYR A 33 3.27 -1.37 6.93
CA TYR A 33 2.34 -1.44 5.81
C TYR A 33 2.31 -0.09 5.09
N ILE A 34 2.53 -0.12 3.78
CA ILE A 34 2.51 1.05 2.92
C ILE A 34 1.31 0.96 1.99
N LEU A 35 0.64 2.10 1.80
CA LEU A 35 -0.46 2.24 0.87
C LEU A 35 -0.29 3.55 0.10
N THR A 36 -0.46 3.51 -1.21
CA THR A 36 -0.45 4.68 -2.09
C THR A 36 -1.78 4.83 -2.78
N VAL A 37 -2.18 6.07 -3.04
CA VAL A 37 -3.31 6.41 -3.89
C VAL A 37 -2.79 7.37 -4.94
N SER A 38 -3.04 7.08 -6.22
CA SER A 38 -2.63 7.93 -7.33
C SER A 38 -3.80 8.21 -8.26
N LEU A 39 -3.94 9.48 -8.66
CA LEU A 39 -4.88 9.89 -9.69
C LEU A 39 -4.18 9.84 -11.05
N ILE A 40 -4.70 8.98 -11.92
CA ILE A 40 -4.28 8.89 -13.31
C ILE A 40 -5.31 9.65 -14.15
N ASP A 41 -4.91 10.82 -14.61
CA ASP A 41 -5.67 11.65 -15.55
C ASP A 41 -4.85 11.80 -16.84
N LYS A 42 -5.12 10.94 -17.81
CA LYS A 42 -4.42 10.91 -19.10
C LYS A 42 -5.37 11.38 -20.21
N PRO A 43 -4.93 12.26 -21.11
CA PRO A 43 -5.72 12.66 -22.27
C PRO A 43 -6.18 11.44 -23.08
N GLY A 44 -7.47 11.38 -23.41
CA GLY A 44 -8.07 10.29 -24.18
C GLY A 44 -8.48 9.05 -23.37
N PHE A 45 -8.24 9.03 -22.05
CA PHE A 45 -8.73 7.99 -21.15
C PHE A 45 -9.67 8.58 -20.10
N SER A 46 -10.58 7.76 -19.57
CA SER A 46 -11.34 8.16 -18.39
C SER A 46 -10.40 8.25 -17.19
N PRO A 47 -10.53 9.28 -16.34
CA PRO A 47 -9.68 9.41 -15.20
C PRO A 47 -9.95 8.25 -14.21
N SER A 48 -8.89 7.76 -13.60
CA SER A 48 -8.94 6.61 -12.70
C SER A 48 -8.11 6.86 -11.45
N LEU A 49 -8.49 6.22 -10.35
CA LEU A 49 -7.67 6.14 -9.15
C LEU A 49 -7.02 4.76 -9.08
N VAL A 50 -5.73 4.72 -8.74
CA VAL A 50 -5.00 3.48 -8.47
C VAL A 50 -4.61 3.48 -7.01
N VAL A 51 -4.94 2.40 -6.33
CA VAL A 51 -4.55 2.17 -4.93
C VAL A 51 -3.58 1.01 -4.91
N ASP A 52 -2.32 1.25 -4.53
CA ASP A 52 -1.36 0.18 -4.30
C ASP A 52 -1.21 -0.05 -2.80
N CYS A 53 -1.15 -1.30 -2.37
CA CYS A 53 -1.12 -1.67 -0.97
C CYS A 53 -0.17 -2.83 -0.74
N SER A 54 0.67 -2.73 0.29
CA SER A 54 1.54 -3.82 0.72
C SER A 54 0.82 -4.87 1.58
N HIS A 55 -0.51 -4.80 1.66
CA HIS A 55 -1.36 -5.65 2.49
C HIS A 55 -2.67 -5.95 1.77
N GLU A 56 -2.70 -7.07 1.05
CA GLU A 56 -3.85 -7.56 0.26
C GLU A 56 -5.20 -7.50 0.99
N PRO A 57 -5.32 -7.92 2.27
CA PRO A 57 -6.61 -7.89 2.97
C PRO A 57 -7.21 -6.50 3.10
N SER A 58 -6.36 -5.47 3.29
CA SER A 58 -6.82 -4.07 3.34
C SER A 58 -7.39 -3.61 2.00
N LEU A 59 -6.75 -4.03 0.91
CA LEU A 59 -7.17 -3.68 -0.45
C LEU A 59 -8.48 -4.40 -0.83
N ASN A 60 -8.60 -5.68 -0.49
CA ASN A 60 -9.81 -6.47 -0.66
C ASN A 60 -11.00 -5.89 0.14
N LEU A 61 -10.76 -5.41 1.35
CA LEU A 61 -11.80 -4.76 2.15
C LEU A 61 -12.26 -3.44 1.51
N LEU A 62 -11.32 -2.62 1.02
CA LEU A 62 -11.65 -1.40 0.29
C LEU A 62 -12.47 -1.70 -0.97
N LYS A 63 -12.08 -2.71 -1.75
CA LYS A 63 -12.81 -3.15 -2.95
C LYS A 63 -14.27 -3.47 -2.61
N ARG A 64 -14.51 -4.35 -1.64
CA ARG A 64 -15.86 -4.74 -1.19
C ARG A 64 -16.66 -3.55 -0.65
N TYR A 65 -16.02 -2.66 0.09
CA TYR A 65 -16.66 -1.44 0.57
C TYR A 65 -17.13 -0.58 -0.61
N LEU A 66 -16.27 -0.32 -1.58
CA LEU A 66 -16.62 0.48 -2.75
C LEU A 66 -17.72 -0.19 -3.59
N GLU A 67 -17.67 -1.51 -3.81
CA GLU A 67 -18.71 -2.27 -4.53
C GLU A 67 -20.08 -2.20 -3.83
N ASN A 68 -20.11 -2.23 -2.49
CA ASN A 68 -21.35 -2.13 -1.74
C ASN A 68 -22.00 -0.74 -1.84
N TRP A 69 -21.20 0.31 -1.93
CA TRP A 69 -21.69 1.68 -1.89
C TRP A 69 -21.77 2.33 -3.27
N SER A 70 -21.17 1.75 -4.30
CA SER A 70 -21.17 2.30 -5.66
C SER A 70 -21.52 1.23 -6.70
N ASN A 71 -22.29 1.62 -7.72
CA ASN A 71 -22.46 0.81 -8.93
C ASN A 71 -21.21 0.85 -9.82
N THR A 72 -20.02 0.94 -9.22
CA THR A 72 -18.76 1.12 -9.93
C THR A 72 -18.15 -0.23 -10.25
N SER A 73 -17.81 -0.45 -11.52
CA SER A 73 -17.01 -1.60 -11.94
C SER A 73 -15.57 -1.36 -11.53
N LEU A 74 -15.11 -2.13 -10.53
CA LEU A 74 -13.71 -2.21 -10.11
C LEU A 74 -13.04 -3.36 -10.87
N THR A 75 -11.77 -3.19 -11.21
CA THR A 75 -10.96 -4.34 -11.66
C THR A 75 -10.46 -5.13 -10.47
N ASP A 76 -10.14 -6.40 -10.67
CA ASP A 76 -9.59 -7.25 -9.63
C ASP A 76 -8.26 -6.73 -9.07
N VAL A 77 -8.01 -7.12 -7.82
CA VAL A 77 -6.73 -6.91 -7.16
C VAL A 77 -5.72 -7.83 -7.83
N GLU A 78 -4.75 -7.27 -8.53
CA GLU A 78 -3.63 -8.06 -9.05
C GLU A 78 -2.68 -8.34 -7.89
N SER A 79 -2.71 -9.58 -7.41
CA SER A 79 -1.79 -10.07 -6.38
C SER A 79 -0.78 -11.03 -7.02
N ASP A 80 0.43 -10.53 -7.25
CA ASP A 80 1.58 -11.38 -7.54
C ASP A 80 2.31 -11.61 -6.22
N LEU A 81 2.36 -12.87 -5.76
CA LEU A 81 2.97 -13.32 -4.50
C LEU A 81 4.51 -13.17 -4.45
N ILE A 82 5.07 -12.20 -5.17
CA ILE A 82 6.49 -11.86 -5.13
C ILE A 82 6.72 -10.98 -3.89
N PRO A 83 7.58 -11.39 -2.94
CA PRO A 83 7.92 -10.57 -1.78
C PRO A 83 8.36 -9.17 -2.22
N GLY A 84 7.63 -8.15 -1.77
CA GLY A 84 7.92 -6.75 -2.06
C GLY A 84 7.16 -6.12 -3.23
N LYS A 85 6.32 -6.86 -3.97
CA LYS A 85 5.37 -6.26 -4.92
C LYS A 85 4.09 -5.86 -4.17
N MET A 86 3.61 -4.64 -4.40
CA MET A 86 2.34 -4.17 -3.85
C MET A 86 1.18 -4.72 -4.69
N ASP A 87 0.09 -5.05 -4.02
CA ASP A 87 -1.18 -5.36 -4.67
C ASP A 87 -1.82 -4.06 -5.16
N SER A 88 -2.42 -4.08 -6.34
CA SER A 88 -3.02 -2.89 -6.96
C SER A 88 -4.52 -3.04 -7.20
N LEU A 89 -5.28 -2.02 -6.83
CA LEU A 89 -6.71 -1.87 -7.13
C LEU A 89 -6.90 -0.65 -8.03
N VAL A 90 -7.44 -0.88 -9.24
CA VAL A 90 -7.79 0.22 -10.15
C VAL A 90 -9.27 0.54 -10.01
N VAL A 91 -9.54 1.74 -9.54
CA VAL A 91 -10.87 2.31 -9.40
C VAL A 91 -11.14 3.20 -10.60
N LYS A 92 -11.88 2.67 -11.57
CA LYS A 92 -12.38 3.47 -12.69
C LYS A 92 -13.58 4.26 -12.22
N ALA A 93 -13.56 5.56 -12.47
CA ALA A 93 -14.69 6.40 -12.17
C ALA A 93 -15.83 6.01 -13.12
N SER A 94 -16.80 5.23 -12.66
CA SER A 94 -18.06 4.97 -13.36
C SER A 94 -19.17 5.04 -12.33
N GLY A 95 -19.98 6.10 -12.37
CA GLY A 95 -21.05 6.36 -11.40
C GLY A 95 -20.79 7.52 -10.43
N SER A 96 -21.89 8.12 -9.92
CA SER A 96 -21.96 9.47 -9.35
C SER A 96 -21.25 9.71 -8.00
N LEU A 97 -20.77 8.67 -7.31
CA LEU A 97 -20.09 8.82 -6.01
C LEU A 97 -18.63 9.23 -6.14
N LEU A 98 -17.94 8.68 -7.13
CA LEU A 98 -16.55 9.02 -7.42
C LEU A 98 -16.44 10.07 -8.51
N GLN A 99 -17.54 10.45 -9.17
CA GLN A 99 -17.56 11.52 -10.16
C GLN A 99 -18.46 12.68 -9.74
N ARG A 100 -17.89 13.87 -9.65
CA ARG A 100 -18.66 15.13 -9.63
C ARG A 100 -18.07 16.08 -10.68
N GLY A 101 -18.85 16.40 -11.71
CA GLY A 101 -18.42 17.30 -12.79
C GLY A 101 -17.28 16.76 -13.66
N GLY A 102 -17.22 15.44 -13.89
CA GLY A 102 -16.19 14.80 -14.73
C GLY A 102 -14.83 14.57 -14.06
N LYS A 103 -14.68 14.94 -12.78
CA LYS A 103 -13.46 14.70 -11.99
C LYS A 103 -13.64 13.55 -11.01
N VAL A 104 -12.59 12.76 -10.81
CA VAL A 104 -12.59 11.65 -9.84
C VAL A 104 -12.33 12.17 -8.44
N ASN A 105 -13.21 11.84 -7.51
CA ASN A 105 -13.11 12.23 -6.12
C ASN A 105 -12.42 11.14 -5.29
N ALA A 106 -11.16 11.36 -4.90
CA ALA A 106 -10.41 10.44 -4.05
C ALA A 106 -10.89 10.44 -2.59
N THR A 107 -11.65 11.46 -2.15
CA THR A 107 -11.95 11.70 -0.72
C THR A 107 -12.58 10.50 -0.03
N VAL A 108 -13.46 9.76 -0.70
CA VAL A 108 -14.10 8.56 -0.12
C VAL A 108 -13.04 7.48 0.19
N ILE A 109 -12.09 7.28 -0.72
CA ILE A 109 -10.98 6.33 -0.54
C ILE A 109 -10.06 6.81 0.58
N LEU A 110 -9.67 8.10 0.58
CA LEU A 110 -8.80 8.67 1.60
C LEU A 110 -9.42 8.57 3.00
N ALA A 111 -10.72 8.89 3.13
CA ALA A 111 -11.47 8.78 4.38
C ALA A 111 -11.56 7.33 4.88
N PHE A 112 -11.74 6.37 3.97
CA PHE A 112 -11.72 4.94 4.31
C PHE A 112 -10.34 4.50 4.83
N ILE A 113 -9.27 4.92 4.16
CA ILE A 113 -7.89 4.57 4.54
C ILE A 113 -7.54 5.08 5.94
N GLU A 114 -7.88 6.32 6.26
CA GLU A 114 -7.56 6.91 7.56
C GLU A 114 -8.55 6.50 8.66
N GLY A 115 -9.84 6.50 8.35
CA GLY A 115 -10.91 6.28 9.33
C GLY A 115 -11.21 4.82 9.63
N VAL A 116 -11.06 3.94 8.64
CA VAL A 116 -11.37 2.50 8.77
C VAL A 116 -10.09 1.68 8.86
N LEU A 117 -9.16 1.85 7.92
CA LEU A 117 -7.91 1.09 7.90
C LEU A 117 -6.85 1.64 8.86
N GLY A 118 -7.04 2.82 9.44
CA GLY A 118 -6.15 3.39 10.46
C GLY A 118 -4.75 3.73 9.97
N TYR A 119 -4.53 3.83 8.66
CA TYR A 119 -3.26 4.33 8.13
C TYR A 119 -3.13 5.83 8.41
N LYS A 120 -1.88 6.32 8.43
CA LYS A 120 -1.56 7.74 8.56
C LYS A 120 -0.92 8.25 7.29
N MET A 121 -1.42 9.38 6.77
CA MET A 121 -0.81 10.05 5.63
C MET A 121 0.60 10.53 6.01
N VAL A 122 1.56 10.26 5.13
CA VAL A 122 2.97 10.66 5.30
C VAL A 122 3.45 11.60 4.21
N SER A 123 2.82 11.61 3.04
CA SER A 123 3.13 12.52 1.95
C SER A 123 1.94 12.71 1.00
N THR A 124 1.83 13.88 0.38
CA THR A 124 0.85 14.16 -0.67
C THR A 124 1.34 15.24 -1.64
N THR A 125 0.93 15.13 -2.90
CA THR A 125 1.16 16.12 -3.97
C THR A 125 -0.13 16.62 -4.63
N GLY A 126 -1.30 16.30 -4.04
CA GLY A 126 -2.62 16.66 -4.57
C GLY A 126 -3.19 15.70 -5.63
N SER A 127 -2.33 14.93 -6.31
CA SER A 127 -2.72 13.81 -7.20
C SER A 127 -2.12 12.47 -6.75
N PHE A 128 -1.29 12.48 -5.71
CA PHE A 128 -0.70 11.32 -5.09
C PHE A 128 -0.79 11.46 -3.58
N TRP A 129 -1.08 10.36 -2.90
CA TRP A 129 -1.12 10.26 -1.45
C TRP A 129 -0.40 9.00 -1.02
N MET A 130 0.48 9.12 -0.03
CA MET A 130 1.21 8.02 0.55
C MET A 130 0.86 7.89 2.02
N TYR A 131 0.62 6.66 2.43
CA TYR A 131 0.14 6.27 3.73
C TYR A 131 1.05 5.20 4.34
N ARG A 132 1.15 5.24 5.67
CA ARG A 132 1.90 4.26 6.45
C ARG A 132 1.07 3.79 7.64
N ARG A 133 1.14 2.49 7.93
CA ARG A 133 0.65 1.90 9.17
C ARG A 133 1.75 1.05 9.80
N THR A 134 2.06 1.31 11.07
CA THR A 134 3.08 0.58 11.85
C THR A 134 2.47 -0.39 12.85
N THR A 135 1.16 -0.31 13.09
CA THR A 135 0.44 -1.22 13.97
C THR A 135 -0.04 -2.43 13.19
N LEU A 136 0.11 -3.61 13.78
CA LEU A 136 -0.42 -4.85 13.20
C LEU A 136 -1.94 -4.78 13.03
N PHE A 137 -2.46 -5.50 12.04
CA PHE A 137 -3.89 -5.77 11.96
C PHE A 137 -4.23 -6.86 12.98
N THR A 138 -5.12 -6.54 13.91
CA THR A 138 -5.69 -7.48 14.90
C THR A 138 -6.84 -8.28 14.31
#